data_AF-A0A022FTT8-F1
#
_entry.id   AF-A0A022FTT8-F1
#
_cell.length_a   1.000
_cell.length_b   1.000
_cell.length_c   1.000
_cell.angle_alpha   90.00
_cell.angle_beta   90.00
_cell.angle_gamma   90.00
#
_symmetry.space_group_name_H-M   'P 1'
#
loop_
_entity.id
_entity.type
_entity.pdbx_description
1 polymer ?
#
loop_
_entity_poly.entity_id
_entity_poly.type
_entity_poly.pdbx_seq_one_letter_code
_entity_poly.pdbx_strand_id
1 'polypeptide(L)'
;MPWEDLARAAGVSFRTLNAVCHRHHGISPMELLRNIRLDAVRTRLLLDPGASITETALALGFGHLGRFAAYYAARFNELPSDTQKRRT
;
A
#
# COMPACT_ATOMS: atom_id res chain seq x y z
N MET A 1 5.92 -4.25 -13.10
CA MET A 1 7.18 -3.53 -12.86
C MET A 1 8.00 -4.31 -11.83
N PRO A 2 9.11 -4.96 -12.23
CA PRO A 2 9.94 -5.73 -11.32
C PRO A 2 10.80 -4.80 -10.44
N TRP A 3 11.13 -5.30 -9.25
CA TRP A 3 11.80 -4.62 -8.11
C TRP A 3 13.23 -4.17 -8.40
N GLU A 4 13.88 -4.73 -9.43
CA GLU A 4 15.19 -4.30 -9.92
C GLU A 4 15.17 -2.85 -10.42
N ASP A 5 14.07 -2.42 -11.03
CA ASP A 5 13.94 -1.06 -11.56
C ASP A 5 13.81 -0.02 -10.45
N LEU A 6 13.21 -0.37 -9.30
CA LEU A 6 13.07 0.53 -8.16
C LEU A 6 14.40 0.75 -7.42
N ALA A 7 15.22 -0.31 -7.31
CA ALA A 7 16.56 -0.22 -6.71
C ALA A 7 17.52 0.62 -7.58
N ARG A 8 17.44 0.45 -8.90
CA ARG A 8 18.24 1.24 -9.86
C ARG A 8 17.79 2.71 -9.89
N ALA A 9 16.49 2.99 -9.79
CA ALA A 9 15.96 4.35 -9.70
C ALA A 9 16.37 5.09 -8.41
N ALA A 10 16.68 4.36 -7.33
CA ALA A 10 17.10 4.92 -6.04
C ALA A 10 18.63 4.97 -5.84
N GLY A 11 19.43 4.46 -6.78
CA GLY A 11 20.90 4.49 -6.71
C GLY A 11 21.52 3.58 -5.63
N VAL A 12 20.77 2.63 -5.06
CA VAL A 12 21.23 1.76 -3.97
C VAL A 12 20.82 0.31 -4.17
N SER A 13 21.67 -0.62 -3.72
CA SER A 13 21.36 -2.05 -3.78
C SER A 13 20.12 -2.40 -2.93
N PHE A 14 19.40 -3.46 -3.29
CA PHE A 14 18.26 -3.97 -2.51
C PHE A 14 18.63 -4.31 -1.05
N ARG A 15 19.87 -4.74 -0.81
CA ARG A 15 20.40 -5.00 0.54
C ARG A 15 20.57 -3.71 1.34
N THR A 16 21.04 -2.64 0.70
CA THR A 16 21.16 -1.30 1.30
C THR A 16 19.79 -0.72 1.60
N LEU A 17 18.84 -0.84 0.67
CA LEU A 17 17.46 -0.39 0.88
C LEU A 17 16.79 -1.15 2.05
N ASN A 18 16.98 -2.47 2.13
CA ASN A 18 16.53 -3.27 3.27
C ASN A 18 17.15 -2.81 4.59
N ALA A 19 18.47 -2.62 4.63
CA ALA A 19 19.16 -2.19 5.84
C ALA A 19 18.72 -0.79 6.29
N VAL A 20 18.50 0.14 5.36
CA VAL A 20 18.00 1.49 5.64
C VAL A 20 16.56 1.47 6.13
N CYS A 21 15.65 0.74 5.48
CA CYS A 21 14.27 0.63 5.93
C CYS A 21 14.18 -0.01 7.33
N HIS A 22 14.97 -1.04 7.60
CA HIS A 22 14.99 -1.65 8.93
C HIS A 22 15.57 -0.69 9.98
N ARG A 23 16.67 0.00 9.67
CA ARG A 23 17.32 0.96 10.59
C ARG A 23 16.43 2.18 10.91
N HIS A 24 15.71 2.71 9.93
CA HIS A 24 14.95 3.97 10.09
C HIS A 24 13.47 3.77 10.38
N HIS A 25 12.87 2.66 9.95
CA HIS A 25 11.42 2.42 10.07
C HIS A 25 11.08 1.12 10.81
N GLY A 26 12.06 0.28 11.16
CA GLY A 26 11.84 -1.00 11.85
C GLY A 26 11.16 -2.08 11.01
N ILE A 27 10.81 -1.78 9.76
CA ILE A 27 10.03 -2.63 8.85
C ILE A 27 10.77 -2.91 7.55
N SER A 28 10.39 -3.99 6.86
CA SER A 28 10.96 -4.30 5.55
C SER A 28 10.56 -3.25 4.49
N PRO A 29 11.35 -3.04 3.43
CA PRO A 29 10.98 -2.16 2.31
C PRO A 29 9.64 -2.56 1.67
N MET A 30 9.35 -3.86 1.61
CA MET A 30 8.08 -4.37 1.08
C MET A 30 6.90 -3.98 1.96
N GLU A 31 7.09 -3.98 3.28
CA GLU A 31 6.09 -3.51 4.23
C GLU A 31 5.90 -2.00 4.17
N LEU A 32 6.99 -1.23 4.04
CA LEU A 32 6.92 0.21 3.83
C LEU A 32 6.18 0.56 2.53
N LEU A 33 6.52 -0.10 1.42
CA LEU A 33 5.85 0.10 0.14
C LEU A 33 4.36 -0.31 0.20
N ARG A 34 4.06 -1.42 0.87
CA ARG A 34 2.67 -1.82 1.13
C ARG A 34 1.91 -0.74 1.90
N ASN A 35 2.51 -0.19 2.95
CA ASN A 35 1.91 0.86 3.77
C ASN A 35 1.62 2.13 2.95
N ILE A 36 2.59 2.58 2.15
CA ILE A 36 2.42 3.72 1.23
C ILE A 36 1.25 3.47 0.27
N ARG A 37 1.16 2.26 -0.31
CA ARG A 37 0.06 1.89 -1.21
C ARG A 37 -1.29 1.88 -0.49
N LEU A 38 -1.36 1.37 0.74
CA LEU A 38 -2.59 1.37 1.54
C LEU A 38 -3.06 2.80 1.85
N ASP A 39 -2.13 3.72 2.16
CA ASP A 39 -2.45 5.13 2.40
C ASP A 39 -3.00 5.81 1.14
N ALA A 40 -2.42 5.51 -0.03
CA ALA A 40 -2.90 6.00 -1.31
C ALA A 40 -4.32 5.46 -1.64
N VAL A 41 -4.59 4.18 -1.38
CA VAL A 41 -5.94 3.60 -1.53
C VAL A 41 -6.92 4.36 -0.64
N ARG A 42 -6.62 4.52 0.65
CA ARG A 42 -7.51 5.20 1.59
C ARG A 42 -7.80 6.64 1.17
N THR A 43 -6.76 7.36 0.75
CA THR A 43 -6.91 8.73 0.23
C THR A 43 -7.87 8.78 -0.96
N ARG A 44 -7.72 7.86 -1.92
CA ARG A 44 -8.62 7.79 -3.09
C ARG A 44 -10.07 7.51 -2.69
N LEU A 45 -10.31 6.55 -1.80
CA LEU A 45 -11.66 6.19 -1.33
C LEU A 45 -12.32 7.30 -0.51
N LEU A 46 -11.55 8.10 0.22
CA LEU A 46 -12.06 9.25 0.98
C LEU A 46 -12.40 10.45 0.08
N LEU A 47 -11.62 10.65 -1.00
CA LEU A 47 -11.83 11.75 -1.95
C LEU A 47 -12.95 11.46 -2.95
N ASP A 48 -13.17 10.19 -3.28
CA ASP A 48 -14.17 9.76 -4.26
C ASP A 48 -14.93 8.54 -3.75
N PRO A 49 -16.13 8.76 -3.17
CA PRO A 49 -17.01 7.69 -2.70
C PRO A 49 -17.48 6.73 -3.80
N GLY A 50 -17.45 7.15 -5.07
CA GLY A 50 -17.81 6.32 -6.22
C GLY A 50 -16.65 5.48 -6.75
N ALA A 51 -15.42 5.66 -6.24
CA ALA A 51 -14.27 4.91 -6.70
C ALA A 51 -14.46 3.40 -6.47
N SER A 52 -14.13 2.59 -7.48
CA SER A 52 -14.11 1.14 -7.30
C SER A 52 -12.95 0.75 -6.38
N ILE A 53 -13.25 0.10 -5.26
CA ILE A 53 -12.25 -0.47 -4.35
C ILE A 53 -11.32 -1.42 -5.12
N THR A 54 -11.90 -2.28 -5.96
CA THR A 54 -11.17 -3.29 -6.73
C THR A 54 -10.19 -2.64 -7.70
N GLU A 55 -10.65 -1.69 -8.50
CA GLU A 55 -9.78 -1.00 -9.48
C GLU A 55 -8.69 -0.20 -8.78
N THR A 56 -9.04 0.50 -7.68
CA THR A 56 -8.09 1.27 -6.88
C THR A 56 -7.00 0.38 -6.29
N ALA A 57 -7.37 -0.80 -5.74
CA ALA A 57 -6.42 -1.76 -5.20
C ALA A 57 -5.50 -2.34 -6.29
N LEU A 58 -6.06 -2.72 -7.45
CA LEU A 58 -5.30 -3.25 -8.57
C LEU A 58 -4.32 -2.20 -9.13
N ALA A 59 -4.77 -0.95 -9.32
CA ALA A 59 -3.96 0.15 -9.81
C ALA A 59 -2.77 0.46 -8.89
N LEU A 60 -2.95 0.29 -7.58
CA LEU A 60 -1.89 0.49 -6.58
C LEU A 60 -1.08 -0.80 -6.30
N GLY A 61 -1.24 -1.84 -7.12
CA GLY A 61 -0.37 -3.02 -7.14
C GLY A 61 -0.79 -4.15 -6.20
N PHE A 62 -2.04 -4.19 -5.74
CA PHE A 62 -2.59 -5.31 -4.99
C PHE A 62 -3.27 -6.33 -5.90
N GLY A 63 -2.53 -7.36 -6.33
CA GLY A 63 -3.07 -8.42 -7.19
C GLY A 63 -3.97 -9.45 -6.48
N HIS A 64 -4.04 -9.43 -5.15
CA HIS A 64 -4.87 -10.37 -4.38
C HIS A 64 -5.80 -9.60 -3.43
N LEU A 65 -7.08 -9.49 -3.79
CA LEU A 65 -8.05 -8.64 -3.10
C LEU A 65 -8.30 -9.07 -1.65
N GLY A 66 -8.34 -10.38 -1.35
CA GLY A 66 -8.48 -10.86 0.02
C GLY A 66 -7.31 -10.47 0.93
N ARG A 67 -6.07 -10.58 0.44
CA ARG A 67 -4.88 -10.15 1.19
C ARG A 67 -4.85 -8.63 1.35
N PHE A 68 -5.24 -7.90 0.31
CA PHE A 68 -5.38 -6.45 0.37
C PHE A 68 -6.35 -6.03 1.48
N ALA A 69 -7.55 -6.61 1.54
CA ALA A 69 -8.52 -6.32 2.58
C ALA A 69 -7.96 -6.61 3.98
N ALA A 70 -7.25 -7.74 4.16
CA ALA A 70 -6.59 -8.07 5.42
C ALA A 70 -5.51 -7.05 5.81
N TYR A 71 -4.66 -6.63 4.86
CA TYR A 71 -3.64 -5.61 5.12
C TYR A 71 -4.25 -4.24 5.42
N TYR A 72 -5.33 -3.89 4.74
CA TYR A 72 -6.05 -2.65 4.97
C TYR A 72 -6.65 -2.62 6.38
N ALA A 73 -7.35 -3.68 6.78
CA ALA A 73 -7.90 -3.84 8.12
C ALA A 73 -6.82 -3.81 9.20
N ALA A 74 -5.70 -4.50 8.99
CA ALA A 74 -4.58 -4.48 9.94
C ALA A 74 -3.97 -3.08 10.15
N ARG A 75 -3.96 -2.23 9.11
CA ARG A 75 -3.40 -0.87 9.18
C ARG A 75 -4.37 0.17 9.71
N PHE A 76 -5.64 0.09 9.31
CA PHE A 76 -6.63 1.16 9.54
C PHE A 76 -7.77 0.77 10.47
N ASN A 77 -7.79 -0.48 10.93
CA ASN A 77 -8.82 -1.04 11.80
C ASN A 77 -10.25 -0.90 11.21
N GLU A 78 -10.36 -0.99 9.89
CA GLU A 78 -11.63 -0.96 9.13
C GLU A 78 -11.46 -1.63 7.76
N LEU A 79 -12.55 -2.00 7.09
CA LEU A 79 -12.50 -2.45 5.70
C LEU A 79 -12.50 -1.27 4.72
N PRO A 80 -11.99 -1.45 3.49
CA PRO A 80 -12.09 -0.43 2.43
C PRO A 80 -13.54 0.02 2.16
N SER A 81 -14.50 -0.90 2.30
CA SER A 81 -15.93 -0.61 2.19
C SER A 81 -16.45 0.30 3.30
N ASP A 82 -15.89 0.17 4.51
CA ASP A 82 -16.30 0.98 5.66
C ASP A 82 -15.81 2.42 5.47
N THR A 83 -14.59 2.58 4.93
CA THR A 83 -14.04 3.88 4.55
C THR A 83 -14.96 4.62 3.58
N GLN A 84 -15.54 3.94 2.59
CA GLN A 84 -16.50 4.54 1.66
C GLN A 84 -17.86 4.86 2.33
N LYS A 85 -18.31 4.02 3.26
CA LYS A 85 -19.62 4.16 3.93
C LYS A 85 -19.69 5.24 5.00
N ARG A 86 -18.55 5.74 5.51
CA ARG A 86 -18.47 6.73 6.61
C ARG A 86 -19.13 8.10 6.34
N ARG A 87 -19.87 8.29 5.24
CA ARG A 87 -20.54 9.55 4.87
C ARG A 87 -21.99 9.40 4.38
N THR A 88 -22.62 8.25 4.61
CA THR A 88 -24.07 8.12 4.41
C THR A 88 -24.82 8.53 5.66
#